data_AF-X1P5S7-F1
#
_entry.id   AF-X1P5S7-F1
#
_cell.length_a   1.000
_cell.length_b   1.000
_cell.length_c   1.000
_cell.angle_alpha   90.00
_cell.angle_beta   90.00
_cell.angle_gamma   90.00
#
_symmetry.space_group_name_H-M   'P 1'
#
loop_
_entity.id
_entity.type
_entity.pdbx_description
1 polymer ?
#
loop_
_entity_poly.entity_id
_entity_poly.type
_entity_poly.pdbx_seq_one_letter_code
_entity_poly.pdbx_strand_id
1 'polypeptide(L)'
;QVPFAKVIGTTGFQFYFDLPNDNIWFGGNCAGIGWRYAKIAYVQETALWHHLVGRLTGSTLSIFLDNVQGIDEVTAGPFNPSTCNLTIGNRNFYFTKTWWWGVIDQAVFYNTVLDIPTIQRHSARRYSL
;
A
#
# COMPACT_ATOMS: atom_id res chain seq x y z
N GLN A 1 -9.70 -10.63 -0.74
CA GLN A 1 -9.05 -9.31 -0.79
C GLN A 1 -9.63 -8.38 0.27
N VAL A 2 -8.80 -7.98 1.24
CA VAL A 2 -9.19 -7.05 2.31
C VAL A 2 -8.26 -5.83 2.26
N PRO A 3 -8.76 -4.64 1.89
CA PRO A 3 -7.97 -3.43 1.76
C PRO A 3 -8.03 -2.59 3.01
N PHE A 4 -6.90 -1.97 3.34
CA PHE A 4 -6.79 -1.09 4.49
C PHE A 4 -6.59 0.39 4.10
N ALA A 5 -6.18 0.71 2.88
CA ALA A 5 -6.11 2.08 2.38
C ALA A 5 -6.38 2.13 0.88
N LYS A 6 -7.32 2.96 0.44
CA LYS A 6 -7.70 3.09 -0.97
C LYS A 6 -8.17 4.51 -1.29
N VAL A 7 -7.87 4.99 -2.49
CA VAL A 7 -8.61 6.11 -3.10
C VAL A 7 -9.68 5.55 -4.06
N ILE A 8 -10.93 5.99 -3.88
CA ILE A 8 -12.19 5.52 -4.49
C ILE A 8 -12.27 4.93 -5.92
N GLY A 9 -11.58 5.47 -6.94
CA GLY A 9 -12.09 5.47 -8.33
C GLY A 9 -11.56 4.41 -9.31
N THR A 10 -11.67 4.71 -10.62
CA THR A 10 -10.97 4.04 -11.72
C THR A 10 -9.47 4.40 -11.78
N THR A 11 -9.10 5.46 -11.07
CA THR A 11 -7.75 6.01 -10.90
C THR A 11 -7.41 6.21 -9.41
N GLY A 12 -6.14 6.48 -9.10
CA GLY A 12 -5.63 6.66 -7.75
C GLY A 12 -4.69 5.52 -7.33
N PHE A 13 -4.61 5.27 -6.02
CA PHE A 13 -3.78 4.21 -5.43
C PHE A 13 -4.55 3.38 -4.40
N GLN A 14 -4.03 2.19 -4.09
CA GLN A 14 -4.56 1.32 -3.06
C GLN A 14 -3.49 0.41 -2.47
N PHE A 15 -3.73 0.01 -1.23
CA PHE A 15 -3.15 -1.19 -0.65
C PHE A 15 -4.24 -2.22 -0.40
N TYR A 16 -3.93 -3.49 -0.64
CA TYR A 16 -4.82 -4.58 -0.26
C TYR A 16 -4.09 -5.86 0.11
N PHE A 17 -4.67 -6.59 1.05
CA PHE A 17 -4.26 -7.94 1.43
C PHE A 17 -5.04 -8.94 0.59
N ASP A 18 -4.34 -9.75 -0.17
CA ASP A 18 -4.88 -10.88 -0.89
C ASP A 18 -4.68 -12.16 -0.09
N LEU A 19 -5.41 -12.27 1.01
CA LEU A 19 -5.28 -13.39 1.97
C LEU A 19 -5.35 -14.78 1.32
N PRO A 20 -6.21 -15.07 0.33
CA PRO A 20 -6.21 -16.38 -0.31
C PRO A 20 -4.92 -16.75 -1.05
N ASN A 21 -4.08 -15.76 -1.36
CA ASN A 21 -2.83 -15.93 -2.11
C ASN A 21 -1.60 -15.47 -1.32
N ASP A 22 -1.71 -15.21 -0.01
CA ASP A 22 -0.60 -14.80 0.86
C ASP A 22 0.25 -13.65 0.29
N ASN A 23 -0.42 -12.59 -0.19
CA ASN A 23 0.25 -11.40 -0.72
C ASN A 23 -0.35 -10.11 -0.17
N ILE A 24 0.51 -9.12 0.07
CA ILE A 24 0.11 -7.72 0.20
C ILE A 24 0.50 -7.01 -1.08
N TRP A 25 -0.43 -6.22 -1.59
CA TRP A 25 -0.26 -5.45 -2.81
C TRP A 25 -0.33 -3.97 -2.52
N PHE A 26 0.59 -3.22 -3.12
CA PHE A 26 0.49 -1.77 -3.26
C PHE A 26 0.39 -1.48 -4.75
N GLY A 27 -0.53 -0.60 -5.15
CA GLY A 27 -0.71 -0.30 -6.56
C GLY A 27 -1.41 1.01 -6.84
N GLY A 28 -1.30 1.45 -8.07
CA GLY A 28 -2.00 2.63 -8.54
C GLY A 28 -2.13 2.67 -10.05
N ASN A 29 -3.08 3.48 -10.50
CA ASN A 29 -3.31 3.72 -11.91
C ASN A 29 -2.30 4.76 -12.40
N CYS A 30 -1.33 4.33 -13.21
CA CYS A 30 -0.24 5.16 -13.71
C CYS A 30 -0.57 5.74 -15.08
N ALA A 31 -0.14 6.97 -15.35
CA ALA A 31 -0.34 7.64 -16.63
C ALA A 31 0.17 6.79 -17.81
N GLY A 32 -0.64 6.67 -18.87
CA GLY A 32 -0.28 5.97 -20.11
C GLY A 32 -0.23 4.44 -20.05
N ILE A 33 -0.15 3.84 -18.87
CA ILE A 33 0.07 2.38 -18.73
C ILE A 33 -1.00 1.66 -17.89
N GLY A 34 -1.85 2.40 -17.17
CA GLY A 34 -2.94 1.83 -16.37
C GLY A 34 -2.46 1.31 -15.01
N TRP A 35 -3.19 0.36 -14.44
CA TRP A 35 -2.90 -0.17 -13.10
C TRP A 35 -1.59 -0.96 -13.07
N ARG A 36 -0.77 -0.69 -12.05
CA ARG A 36 0.48 -1.40 -11.72
C ARG A 36 0.49 -1.74 -10.24
N TYR A 37 1.12 -2.86 -9.90
CA TYR A 37 1.12 -3.40 -8.56
C TYR A 37 2.48 -4.00 -8.18
N ALA A 38 3.06 -3.47 -7.10
CA ALA A 38 4.15 -4.10 -6.38
C ALA A 38 3.55 -5.06 -5.35
N LYS A 39 4.27 -6.15 -5.04
CA LYS A 39 3.78 -7.18 -4.13
C LYS A 39 4.83 -7.67 -3.17
N ILE A 40 4.40 -8.11 -2.00
CA ILE A 40 5.23 -8.82 -1.04
C ILE A 40 4.47 -10.03 -0.53
N ALA A 41 5.16 -11.17 -0.44
CA ALA A 41 4.62 -12.36 0.19
C ALA A 41 4.31 -12.05 1.65
N TYR A 42 3.16 -12.51 2.13
CA TYR A 42 2.68 -12.29 3.47
C TYR A 42 1.95 -13.53 3.94
N VAL A 43 2.57 -14.23 4.89
CA VAL A 43 1.88 -15.29 5.63
C VAL A 43 0.96 -14.60 6.62
N GLN A 44 -0.30 -14.98 6.63
CA GLN A 44 -1.27 -14.35 7.52
C GLN A 44 -0.93 -14.63 8.99
N GLU A 45 -0.47 -13.59 9.67
CA GLU A 45 -0.22 -13.61 11.10
C GLU A 45 -1.29 -12.76 11.81
N THR A 46 -1.94 -13.34 12.81
CA THR A 46 -2.91 -12.60 13.63
C THR A 46 -2.19 -12.00 14.84
N ALA A 47 -2.67 -10.83 15.27
CA ALA A 47 -2.19 -10.13 16.47
C ALA A 47 -0.74 -9.62 16.44
N LEU A 48 -0.10 -9.53 15.28
CA LEU A 48 1.19 -8.86 15.11
C LEU A 48 1.04 -7.47 14.48
N TRP A 49 1.89 -6.54 14.92
CA TRP A 49 2.02 -5.23 14.28
C TRP A 49 3.04 -5.31 13.17
N HIS A 50 2.66 -4.85 11.99
CA HIS A 50 3.55 -4.71 10.85
C HIS A 50 3.69 -3.26 10.43
N HIS A 51 4.90 -2.89 10.02
CA HIS A 51 5.16 -1.61 9.36
C HIS A 51 5.15 -1.81 7.85
N LEU A 52 4.15 -1.22 7.19
CA LEU A 52 3.91 -1.36 5.76
C LEU A 52 4.09 -0.01 5.04
N VAL A 53 4.91 0.00 3.99
CA VAL A 53 5.17 1.20 3.19
C VAL A 53 5.01 0.89 1.71
N GLY A 54 4.31 1.76 1.01
CA GLY A 54 4.28 1.82 -0.45
C GLY A 54 5.06 3.05 -0.90
N ARG A 55 5.92 2.87 -1.89
CA ARG A 55 6.79 3.92 -2.41
C ARG A 55 6.65 3.99 -3.92
N LEU A 56 6.40 5.18 -4.45
CA LEU A 56 6.46 5.46 -5.88
C LEU A 56 7.62 6.42 -6.12
N THR A 57 8.62 5.95 -6.85
CA THR A 57 9.58 6.82 -7.54
C THR A 57 9.02 7.16 -8.92
N GLY A 58 9.57 8.17 -9.61
CA GLY A 58 9.06 8.60 -10.92
C GLY A 58 8.89 7.48 -11.98
N SER A 59 9.50 6.31 -11.78
CA SER A 59 9.39 5.15 -12.68
C SER A 59 9.25 3.79 -11.99
N THR A 60 9.16 3.73 -10.66
CA THR A 60 9.18 2.43 -9.93
C THR A 60 8.27 2.45 -8.72
N LEU A 61 7.41 1.45 -8.65
CA LEU A 61 6.55 1.15 -7.52
C LEU A 61 7.20 0.07 -6.65
N SER A 62 7.30 0.32 -5.36
CA SER A 62 7.88 -0.60 -4.38
C SER A 62 6.97 -0.74 -3.16
N ILE A 63 7.05 -1.89 -2.50
CA ILE A 63 6.37 -2.20 -1.24
C ILE A 63 7.39 -2.71 -0.22
N PHE A 64 7.24 -2.32 1.05
CA PHE A 64 8.09 -2.75 2.15
C PHE A 64 7.23 -3.24 3.30
N LEU A 65 7.54 -4.42 3.84
CA LEU A 65 6.94 -4.97 5.06
C LEU A 65 8.07 -5.19 6.07
N ASP A 66 8.01 -4.56 7.23
CA ASP A 66 8.99 -4.71 8.32
C ASP A 66 10.44 -4.50 7.84
N ASN A 67 10.65 -3.49 7.00
CA ASN A 67 11.91 -3.12 6.33
C ASN A 67 12.41 -4.08 5.24
N VAL A 68 11.67 -5.14 4.94
CA VAL A 68 11.94 -6.04 3.81
C VAL A 68 11.24 -5.49 2.56
N GLN A 69 12.01 -5.30 1.49
CA GLN A 69 11.46 -4.90 0.19
C GLN A 69 10.84 -6.09 -0.53
N GLY A 70 9.66 -5.87 -1.12
CA GLY A 70 8.98 -6.84 -1.97
C GLY A 70 9.47 -6.81 -3.43
N ILE A 71 8.63 -7.33 -4.31
CA ILE A 71 8.83 -7.29 -5.76
C ILE A 71 8.32 -5.94 -6.27
N ASP A 72 9.22 -5.19 -6.89
CA ASP A 72 8.94 -3.91 -7.54
C ASP A 72 8.19 -4.08 -8.86
N GLU A 73 7.56 -3.00 -9.30
CA GLU A 73 6.92 -2.91 -10.61
C GLU A 73 7.34 -1.61 -11.32
N VAL A 74 7.57 -1.70 -12.64
CA VAL A 74 7.89 -0.53 -13.45
C VAL A 74 6.64 0.31 -13.66
N THR A 75 6.79 1.63 -13.50
CA THR A 75 5.77 2.63 -13.79
C THR A 75 6.30 3.64 -14.80
N ALA A 76 5.40 4.46 -15.36
CA ALA A 76 5.73 5.48 -16.35
C ALA A 76 5.60 6.92 -15.82
N GLY A 77 5.39 7.09 -14.51
CA GLY A 77 5.13 8.40 -13.92
C GLY A 77 4.24 8.34 -12.67
N PRO A 78 3.72 9.50 -12.22
CA PRO A 78 2.84 9.56 -11.07
C PRO A 78 1.52 8.81 -11.31
N PHE A 79 0.81 8.54 -10.22
CA PHE A 79 -0.57 8.06 -10.32
C PHE A 79 -1.48 9.13 -10.92
N ASN A 80 -2.41 8.69 -11.76
CA ASN A 80 -3.51 9.53 -12.24
C ASN A 80 -4.35 9.99 -11.04
N PRO A 81 -4.69 11.28 -10.96
CA PRO A 81 -5.50 11.81 -9.87
C PRO A 81 -6.86 11.13 -9.85
N SER A 82 -7.38 10.94 -8.64
CA SER A 82 -8.73 10.42 -8.41
C SER A 82 -9.57 11.54 -7.81
N THR A 83 -10.82 11.65 -8.26
CA THR A 83 -11.80 12.59 -7.67
C THR A 83 -12.48 12.03 -6.43
N CYS A 84 -12.17 10.78 -6.08
CA CYS A 84 -12.83 10.12 -4.99
C CYS A 84 -12.09 10.30 -3.66
N ASN A 85 -12.83 10.14 -2.57
CA ASN A 85 -12.26 10.22 -1.23
C ASN A 85 -11.25 9.11 -0.95
N LEU A 86 -10.22 9.44 -0.17
CA LEU A 86 -9.36 8.47 0.49
C LEU A 86 -10.17 7.76 1.59
N THR A 87 -10.08 6.45 1.64
CA THR A 87 -10.60 5.64 2.73
C THR A 87 -9.51 4.79 3.36
N ILE A 88 -9.64 4.62 4.67
CA ILE A 88 -8.80 3.75 5.49
C ILE A 88 -9.73 2.71 6.13
N GLY A 89 -9.31 1.46 6.14
CA GLY A 89 -10.06 0.33 6.70
C GLY A 89 -11.16 -0.23 5.81
N ASN A 90 -11.29 0.21 4.55
CA ASN A 90 -12.20 -0.42 3.60
C ASN A 90 -11.84 -0.19 2.13
N ARG A 91 -12.53 -0.91 1.24
CA ARG A 91 -12.65 -0.59 -0.18
C ARG A 91 -14.10 -0.54 -0.55
N ASN A 92 -14.46 0.55 -1.18
CA ASN A 92 -15.67 0.64 -1.96
C ASN A 92 -15.29 0.36 -3.42
N PHE A 93 -15.54 -0.85 -3.93
CA PHE A 93 -15.36 -1.15 -5.36
C PHE A 93 -16.67 -1.67 -5.92
N TYR A 94 -17.24 -0.87 -6.84
CA TYR A 94 -18.42 -1.10 -7.66
C TYR A 94 -19.68 -1.58 -6.92
N PHE A 95 -19.70 -2.70 -6.19
CA PHE A 95 -20.87 -3.18 -5.43
C PHE A 95 -20.51 -4.04 -4.20
N THR A 96 -19.24 -4.20 -3.87
CA THR A 96 -18.80 -4.96 -2.69
C THR A 96 -18.02 -4.04 -1.75
N LYS A 97 -18.51 -3.91 -0.51
CA LYS A 97 -17.77 -3.29 0.58
C LYS A 97 -16.99 -4.40 1.28
N THR A 98 -15.67 -4.36 1.14
CA THR A 98 -14.79 -5.19 1.97
C THR A 98 -14.21 -4.31 3.08
N TRP A 99 -14.32 -4.79 4.30
CA TRP A 99 -13.90 -4.10 5.52
C TRP A 99 -12.63 -4.73 6.07
N TRP A 100 -11.69 -3.89 6.49
CA TRP A 100 -10.52 -4.32 7.24
C TRP A 100 -10.93 -4.78 8.63
N TRP A 101 -10.53 -6.00 8.99
CA TRP A 101 -10.76 -6.55 10.31
C TRP A 101 -9.44 -6.65 11.07
N GLY A 102 -8.93 -5.48 11.46
CA GLY A 102 -7.71 -5.35 12.24
C GLY A 102 -7.54 -3.92 12.74
N VAL A 103 -6.40 -3.65 13.36
CA VAL A 103 -6.04 -2.32 13.85
C VAL A 103 -5.14 -1.60 12.85
N ILE A 104 -5.24 -0.28 12.80
CA ILE A 104 -4.39 0.59 11.97
C ILE A 104 -3.96 1.73 12.88
N ASP A 105 -2.69 2.10 12.81
CA ASP A 105 -2.11 3.19 13.58
C ASP A 105 -1.07 3.92 12.71
N GLN A 106 -0.88 5.22 12.96
CA GLN A 106 0.10 6.09 12.30
C GLN A 106 0.04 6.07 10.75
N ALA A 107 -1.16 6.18 10.18
CA ALA A 107 -1.29 6.32 8.73
C ALA A 107 -0.81 7.71 8.27
N VAL A 108 0.27 7.75 7.47
CA VAL A 108 0.88 8.98 6.97
C VAL A 108 1.08 8.90 5.46
N PHE A 109 0.90 10.04 4.78
CA PHE A 109 1.11 10.18 3.34
C PHE A 109 2.16 11.28 3.09
N TYR A 110 3.06 11.02 2.16
CA TYR A 110 4.12 11.93 1.77
C TYR A 110 3.95 12.35 0.31
N ASN A 111 4.17 13.63 0.03
CA ASN A 111 4.29 14.14 -1.34
C ASN A 111 5.74 14.07 -1.86
N THR A 112 6.64 13.45 -1.08
CA THR A 112 8.03 13.21 -1.42
C THR A 112 8.35 11.73 -1.36
N VAL A 113 9.34 11.33 -2.15
CA VAL A 113 9.84 9.96 -2.12
C VAL A 113 10.66 9.77 -0.84
N LEU A 114 10.23 8.87 0.03
CA LEU A 114 11.03 8.48 1.19
C LEU A 114 12.28 7.71 0.75
N ASP A 115 13.40 7.96 1.39
CA ASP A 115 14.60 7.13 1.24
C ASP A 115 14.54 5.88 2.15
N ILE A 116 15.38 4.90 1.86
CA ILE A 116 15.43 3.64 2.62
C ILE A 116 15.76 3.87 4.11
N PRO A 117 16.74 4.74 4.47
CA PRO A 117 17.01 5.03 5.88
C PRO A 117 15.81 5.62 6.63
N THR A 118 14.98 6.44 5.99
CA THR A 118 13.77 6.97 6.63
C THR A 118 12.72 5.90 6.85
N ILE A 119 12.51 5.00 5.88
CA ILE A 119 11.62 3.83 6.03
C ILE A 119 12.06 2.97 7.22
N GLN A 120 13.36 2.69 7.34
CA GLN A 120 13.93 1.92 8.45
C GLN A 120 13.72 2.61 9.80
N ARG A 121 13.88 3.93 9.88
CA ARG A 121 13.62 4.70 11.12
C ARG A 121 12.14 4.68 11.52
N HIS A 122 11.22 4.71 10.56
CA HIS A 122 9.78 4.59 10.86
C HIS A 122 9.45 3.25 11.51
N SER A 123 10.01 2.16 10.98
CA SER A 123 9.83 0.83 11.56
C SER A 123 10.42 0.72 12.98
N ALA A 124 11.66 1.20 13.18
CA ALA A 124 12.36 1.08 14.47
C ALA A 124 11.69 1.83 15.64
N ARG A 125 10.98 2.93 15.35
CA ARG A 125 10.21 3.69 16.36
C ARG A 125 9.09 2.87 17.01
N ARG A 126 8.73 1.71 16.47
CA ARG A 126 7.63 0.87 16.98
C ARG A 126 8.09 -0.33 17.82
N TYR A 127 9.40 -0.67 17.83
CA TYR A 127 9.94 -1.81 18.59
C TYR A 127 10.74 -1.40 19.83
N SER A 128 10.61 -0.15 20.28
CA SER A 128 11.23 0.35 21.53
C SER A 128 10.16 0.53 22.61
N LEU A 129 9.85 -0.57 23.30
CA LEU A 129 9.18 -0.58 24.61
C LEU A 129 10.10 -1.29 25.60
#